data_AF-A0A3S4KCA3-F1
#
_entry.id   AF-A0A3S4KCA3-F1
#
_cell.length_a   1.000
_cell.length_b   1.000
_cell.length_c   1.000
_cell.angle_alpha   90.00
_cell.angle_beta   90.00
_cell.angle_gamma   90.00
#
_symmetry.space_group_name_H-M   'P 1'
#
loop_
_entity.id
_entity.type
_entity.pdbx_description
1 polymer ?
#
loop_
_entity_poly.entity_id
_entity_poly.type
_entity_poly.pdbx_seq_one_letter_code
_entity_poly.pdbx_strand_id
1 'polypeptide(L)'
;MVQRLLFFVLTILVVKRISSLPLRLLVAAPFVLLTAADMSISLYSWCTFGTTFNDGFAISVLQSDPDEVVKMLGMYIPYLCAFAFLSLLFLAVIIKYDVSLPTKKVTGILLLIVISGSLFSACQFAYKDAKNKKAFSPYILASRFATYTPFFNLNYFALAAKEHQRLLSIANTVPYFNYQSGIQVLIPTC
;
A
#
# COMPACT_ATOMS: atom_id res chain seq x y z
N MET A 1 4.02 -14.80 -1.28
CA MET A 1 5.07 -14.22 -2.15
C MET A 1 4.89 -14.54 -3.63
N VAL A 2 4.64 -15.80 -4.02
CA VAL A 2 4.52 -16.22 -5.45
C VAL A 2 3.50 -15.40 -6.25
N GLN A 3 2.29 -15.15 -5.72
CA GLN A 3 1.26 -14.39 -6.43
C GLN A 3 1.66 -12.93 -6.71
N ARG A 4 2.36 -12.28 -5.79
CA ARG A 4 2.82 -10.89 -5.94
C ARG A 4 3.86 -10.77 -7.05
N LEU A 5 4.80 -11.71 -7.08
CA LEU A 5 5.81 -11.81 -8.13
C LEU A 5 5.15 -12.07 -9.49
N LEU A 6 4.19 -12.99 -9.54
CA LEU A 6 3.43 -13.27 -10.76
C LEU A 6 2.68 -12.03 -11.26
N PHE A 7 2.00 -11.30 -10.36
CA PHE A 7 1.33 -10.04 -10.68
C PHE A 7 2.31 -9.01 -11.26
N PHE A 8 3.49 -8.86 -10.63
CA PHE A 8 4.53 -7.94 -11.08
C PHE A 8 5.02 -8.30 -12.49
N VAL A 9 5.46 -9.54 -12.69
CA VAL A 9 6.02 -10.00 -13.95
C VAL A 9 5.00 -9.87 -15.09
N LEU A 10 3.76 -10.31 -14.87
CA LEU A 10 2.70 -10.22 -15.89
C LEU A 10 2.36 -8.77 -16.25
N THR A 11 2.30 -7.88 -15.26
CA THR A 11 2.08 -6.44 -15.50
C THR A 11 3.21 -5.86 -16.35
N ILE A 12 4.48 -6.14 -16.03
CA ILE A 12 5.63 -5.67 -16.82
C ILE A 12 5.57 -6.22 -18.25
N LEU A 13 5.24 -7.50 -18.43
CA LEU A 13 5.13 -8.12 -19.76
C LEU A 13 4.00 -7.47 -20.59
N VAL A 14 2.85 -7.16 -19.98
CA VAL A 14 1.74 -6.47 -20.66
C VAL A 14 2.12 -5.05 -21.04
N VAL A 15 2.71 -4.29 -20.11
CA VAL A 15 3.17 -2.91 -20.35
C VAL A 15 4.22 -2.87 -21.47
N LYS A 16 5.16 -3.81 -21.51
CA LYS A 16 6.15 -3.93 -22.59
C LYS A 16 5.55 -4.06 -23.98
N ARG A 17 4.31 -4.53 -24.10
CA ARG A 17 3.62 -4.67 -25.40
C ARG A 17 3.13 -3.33 -25.97
N ILE A 18 3.13 -2.25 -25.18
CA ILE A 18 2.74 -0.92 -25.66
C ILE A 18 3.83 -0.40 -26.61
N SER A 19 3.48 -0.21 -27.88
CA SER A 19 4.43 0.20 -28.92
C SER A 19 5.02 1.58 -28.66
N SER A 20 4.18 2.57 -28.31
CA SER A 20 4.62 3.93 -28.03
C SER A 20 5.35 4.03 -26.69
N LEU A 21 6.62 4.43 -26.73
CA LEU A 21 7.43 4.70 -25.55
C LEU A 21 6.76 5.69 -24.56
N PRO A 22 6.21 6.84 -24.97
CA PRO A 22 5.62 7.77 -24.01
C PRO A 22 4.41 7.18 -23.28
N LEU A 23 3.52 6.47 -24.00
CA LEU A 23 2.38 5.79 -23.38
C LEU A 23 2.82 4.64 -22.48
N ARG A 24 3.85 3.90 -22.90
CA ARG A 24 4.44 2.82 -22.10
C ARG A 24 4.94 3.36 -20.76
N LEU A 25 5.73 4.44 -20.79
CA LEU A 25 6.25 5.07 -19.58
C LEU A 25 5.14 5.69 -18.74
N LEU A 26 4.13 6.33 -19.35
CA LEU A 26 2.99 6.92 -18.64
C LEU A 26 2.23 5.86 -17.81
N VAL A 27 1.99 4.67 -18.40
CA VAL A 27 1.31 3.57 -17.70
C VAL A 27 2.25 2.87 -16.70
N ALA A 28 3.52 2.70 -17.06
CA ALA A 28 4.45 1.94 -16.25
C ALA A 28 4.97 2.69 -15.02
N ALA A 29 5.25 3.99 -15.16
CA ALA A 29 5.84 4.81 -14.12
C ALA A 29 5.08 4.72 -12.78
N PRO A 30 3.75 4.94 -12.70
CA PRO A 30 3.05 4.86 -11.41
C PRO A 30 3.19 3.47 -10.79
N PHE A 31 3.08 2.40 -11.59
CA PHE A 31 3.20 1.03 -11.10
C PHE A 31 4.61 0.69 -10.60
N VAL A 32 5.63 1.09 -11.35
CA VAL A 32 7.04 0.86 -11.03
C VAL A 32 7.49 1.65 -9.82
N LEU A 33 7.16 2.94 -9.78
CA LEU A 33 7.51 3.83 -8.67
C LEU A 33 6.82 3.33 -7.39
N LEU A 34 5.55 2.94 -7.46
CA LEU A 34 4.84 2.41 -6.29
C LEU A 34 5.44 1.09 -5.80
N THR A 35 5.85 0.19 -6.71
CA THR A 35 6.51 -1.07 -6.34
C THR A 35 7.90 -0.82 -5.74
N ALA A 36 8.67 0.11 -6.30
CA ALA A 36 9.99 0.48 -5.79
C ALA A 36 9.87 1.13 -4.40
N ALA A 37 8.87 2.01 -4.19
CA ALA A 37 8.60 2.63 -2.91
C ALA A 37 8.23 1.59 -1.84
N ASP A 38 7.35 0.64 -2.20
CA ASP A 38 6.93 -0.46 -1.32
C ASP A 38 8.12 -1.31 -0.83
N MET A 39 9.02 -1.68 -1.74
CA MET A 39 10.23 -2.42 -1.40
C MET A 39 11.20 -1.58 -0.56
N SER A 40 11.34 -0.30 -0.86
CA SER A 40 12.27 0.60 -0.16
C SER A 40 11.83 0.87 1.28
N ILE A 41 10.52 1.04 1.50
CA ILE A 41 9.94 1.19 2.84
C ILE A 41 10.08 -0.12 3.64
N SER A 42 9.92 -1.27 2.99
CA SER A 42 10.18 -2.58 3.63
C SER A 42 11.64 -2.75 4.04
N LEU A 43 12.56 -2.29 3.18
CA LEU A 43 14.00 -2.30 3.47
C LEU A 43 14.32 -1.35 4.63
N TYR A 44 13.70 -0.18 4.67
CA TYR A 44 13.81 0.76 5.78
C TYR A 44 13.37 0.14 7.11
N SER A 45 12.19 -0.46 7.17
CA SER A 45 11.70 -1.04 8.42
C SER A 45 12.62 -2.16 8.91
N TRP A 46 13.11 -2.98 7.97
CA TRP A 46 13.97 -4.11 8.28
C TRP A 46 15.35 -3.68 8.75
N CYS A 47 16.01 -2.78 8.03
CA CYS A 47 17.37 -2.35 8.34
C CYS A 47 17.45 -1.41 9.55
N THR A 48 16.42 -0.58 9.79
CA THR A 48 16.41 0.38 10.90
C THR A 48 15.85 -0.23 12.19
N PHE A 49 14.77 -1.01 12.10
CA PHE A 49 14.05 -1.50 13.28
C PHE A 49 14.08 -3.02 13.45
N GLY A 50 14.70 -3.77 12.53
CA GLY A 50 14.76 -5.24 12.60
C GLY A 50 13.39 -5.91 12.43
N THR A 51 12.39 -5.20 11.89
CA THR A 51 11.02 -5.69 11.77
C THR A 51 10.43 -5.46 10.38
N THR A 52 9.46 -6.28 10.01
CA THR A 52 8.70 -6.07 8.77
C THR A 52 7.80 -4.83 8.92
N PHE A 53 7.62 -4.11 7.83
CA PHE A 53 6.69 -2.97 7.79
C PHE A 53 5.29 -3.41 8.24
N ASN A 54 4.64 -2.57 9.04
CA ASN A 54 3.39 -2.88 9.72
C ASN A 54 2.48 -1.64 9.82
N ASP A 55 1.33 -1.83 10.42
CA ASP A 55 0.32 -0.79 10.66
C ASP A 55 0.82 0.36 11.54
N GLY A 56 1.64 0.07 12.56
CA GLY A 56 2.27 1.10 13.39
C GLY A 56 3.12 2.08 12.55
N PHE A 57 3.99 1.55 11.69
CA PHE A 57 4.77 2.38 10.77
C PHE A 57 3.90 3.15 9.77
N ALA A 58 2.84 2.53 9.25
CA ALA A 58 1.92 3.18 8.32
C ALA A 58 1.17 4.35 8.98
N ILE A 59 0.75 4.20 10.24
CA ILE A 59 0.13 5.28 11.01
C ILE A 59 1.12 6.42 11.24
N SER A 60 2.36 6.13 11.64
CA SER A 60 3.39 7.16 11.81
C SER A 60 3.60 7.95 10.51
N VAL A 61 3.72 7.28 9.37
CA VAL A 61 3.86 7.97 8.07
C VAL A 61 2.65 8.84 7.72
N LEU A 62 1.43 8.41 8.05
CA LEU A 62 0.20 9.19 7.81
C LEU A 62 0.03 10.39 8.77
N GLN A 63 0.67 10.34 9.94
CA GLN A 63 0.54 11.35 11.00
C GLN A 63 1.77 12.27 11.12
N SER A 64 2.88 11.95 10.47
CA SER A 64 4.10 12.75 10.55
C SER A 64 3.95 14.12 9.89
N ASP A 65 4.47 15.13 10.57
CA ASP A 65 4.54 16.50 10.05
C ASP A 65 5.71 16.65 9.06
N PRO A 66 5.60 17.53 8.04
CA PRO A 66 6.68 17.77 7.08
C PRO A 66 8.02 18.13 7.74
N ASP A 67 7.98 18.90 8.83
CA ASP A 67 9.18 19.29 9.57
C ASP A 67 9.85 18.11 10.29
N GLU A 68 9.08 17.13 10.75
CA GLU A 68 9.58 15.91 11.36
C GLU A 68 10.27 15.03 10.31
N VAL A 69 9.64 14.88 9.13
CA VAL A 69 10.19 14.10 8.01
C VAL A 69 11.51 14.70 7.53
N VAL A 70 11.61 16.03 7.43
CA VAL A 70 12.84 16.72 7.03
C VAL A 70 13.95 16.54 8.07
N LYS A 71 13.64 16.60 9.37
CA LYS A 71 14.61 16.35 10.44
C LYS A 71 15.15 14.91 10.42
N MET A 72 14.34 13.96 9.95
CA MET A 72 14.74 12.56 9.80
C MET A 72 15.32 12.22 8.42
N LEU A 73 15.44 13.20 7.51
CA LEU A 73 15.85 12.97 6.11
C LEU A 73 17.18 12.22 6.01
N GLY A 74 18.15 12.53 6.89
CA GLY A 74 19.45 11.87 6.93
C GLY A 74 19.35 10.34 7.09
N MET A 75 18.40 9.85 7.90
CA MET A 75 18.15 8.41 8.05
C MET A 75 17.47 7.80 6.82
N TYR A 76 16.71 8.58 6.06
CA TYR A 76 16.00 8.12 4.86
C TYR A 76 16.87 8.08 3.60
N ILE A 77 18.00 8.80 3.56
CA ILE A 77 18.88 8.89 2.37
C ILE A 77 19.22 7.52 1.76
N PRO A 78 19.69 6.50 2.51
CA PRO A 78 20.03 5.20 1.91
C PRO A 78 18.84 4.54 1.22
N TYR A 79 17.64 4.73 1.76
CA TYR A 79 16.41 4.14 1.27
C TYR A 79 15.82 4.95 0.11
N LEU A 80 16.07 6.27 0.05
CA LEU A 80 15.84 7.08 -1.15
C LEU A 80 16.77 6.67 -2.29
N CYS A 81 18.04 6.36 -2.01
CA CYS A 81 18.96 5.79 -2.99
C CYS A 81 18.48 4.41 -3.48
N ALA A 82 18.03 3.54 -2.57
CA ALA A 82 17.45 2.24 -2.93
C ALA A 82 16.20 2.40 -3.81
N PHE A 83 15.31 3.34 -3.46
CA PHE A 83 14.14 3.69 -4.25
C PHE A 83 14.49 4.16 -5.66
N ALA A 84 15.45 5.08 -5.78
CA ALA A 84 15.90 5.59 -7.07
C ALA A 84 16.53 4.47 -7.92
N PHE A 85 17.40 3.65 -7.32
CA PHE A 85 18.02 2.51 -7.99
C PHE A 85 17.00 1.49 -8.49
N LEU A 86 16.07 1.06 -7.64
CA LEU A 86 15.01 0.11 -8.01
C LEU A 86 14.09 0.67 -9.10
N SER A 87 13.72 1.95 -8.98
CA SER A 87 12.91 2.63 -9.99
C SER A 87 13.60 2.65 -11.35
N LEU A 88 14.89 3.02 -11.40
CA LEU A 88 15.70 3.01 -12.61
C LEU A 88 15.83 1.59 -13.19
N LEU A 89 16.07 0.60 -12.34
CA LEU A 89 16.18 -0.81 -12.75
C LEU A 89 14.88 -1.29 -13.42
N PHE A 90 13.74 -1.08 -12.76
CA PHE A 90 12.44 -1.47 -13.30
C PHE A 90 12.07 -0.70 -14.57
N LEU A 91 12.34 0.60 -14.64
CA LEU A 91 12.14 1.39 -15.85
C LEU A 91 13.04 0.93 -17.00
N ALA A 92 14.32 0.63 -16.73
CA ALA A 92 15.25 0.09 -17.72
C ALA A 92 14.74 -1.23 -18.31
N VAL A 93 14.16 -2.10 -17.48
CA VAL A 93 13.51 -3.33 -17.95
C VAL A 93 12.42 -2.98 -18.95
N ILE A 94 11.53 -2.02 -18.68
CA ILE A 94 10.41 -1.62 -19.56
C ILE A 94 10.87 -0.99 -20.88
N ILE A 95 11.96 -0.24 -20.85
CA ILE A 95 12.53 0.41 -22.04
C ILE A 95 13.14 -0.64 -22.99
N LYS A 96 13.91 -1.61 -22.47
CA LYS A 96 14.59 -2.62 -23.29
C LYS A 96 13.60 -3.60 -23.93
N TYR A 97 13.57 -3.65 -25.27
CA TYR A 97 12.54 -4.34 -26.06
C TYR A 97 12.92 -5.77 -26.54
N ASP A 98 14.06 -6.33 -26.14
CA ASP A 98 14.62 -7.56 -26.76
C ASP A 98 14.20 -8.90 -26.13
N VAL A 99 12.90 -9.14 -25.90
CA VAL A 99 12.49 -10.47 -25.40
C VAL A 99 11.47 -11.10 -26.33
N SER A 100 11.67 -12.39 -26.64
CA SER A 100 10.65 -13.28 -27.20
C SER A 100 9.51 -13.41 -26.18
N LEU A 101 8.62 -12.42 -26.18
CA LEU A 101 7.54 -12.34 -25.21
C LEU A 101 6.48 -13.42 -25.52
N PRO A 102 5.94 -14.13 -24.50
CA PRO A 102 4.83 -15.08 -24.68
C PRO A 102 3.65 -14.42 -25.42
N THR A 103 2.87 -15.20 -26.17
CA THR A 103 1.78 -14.70 -27.03
C THR A 103 0.93 -13.64 -26.32
N LYS A 104 0.72 -12.47 -26.94
CA LYS A 104 0.01 -11.30 -26.36
C LYS A 104 -1.31 -11.69 -25.66
N LYS A 105 -2.07 -12.60 -26.28
CA LYS A 105 -3.33 -13.12 -25.75
C LYS A 105 -3.13 -13.87 -24.43
N VAL A 106 -2.13 -14.75 -24.35
CA VAL A 106 -1.86 -15.59 -23.16
C VAL A 106 -1.46 -14.73 -21.97
N THR A 107 -0.52 -13.80 -22.14
CA THR A 107 -0.06 -12.94 -21.05
C THR A 107 -1.18 -12.03 -20.53
N GLY A 108 -1.98 -11.45 -21.44
CA GLY A 108 -3.11 -10.60 -21.05
C GLY A 108 -4.20 -11.38 -20.32
N ILE A 109 -4.58 -12.56 -20.82
CA ILE A 109 -5.56 -13.43 -20.17
C ILE A 109 -5.06 -13.86 -18.78
N LEU A 110 -3.78 -14.25 -18.67
CA LEU A 110 -3.22 -14.67 -17.39
C LEU A 110 -3.20 -13.52 -16.37
N LEU A 111 -2.88 -12.28 -16.79
CA LEU A 111 -2.96 -11.11 -15.93
C LEU A 111 -4.41 -10.87 -15.46
N LEU A 112 -5.39 -10.97 -16.36
CA LEU A 112 -6.80 -10.82 -16.01
C LEU A 112 -7.25 -11.89 -15.01
N ILE A 113 -6.81 -13.14 -15.17
CA ILE A 113 -7.09 -14.23 -14.20
C ILE A 113 -6.51 -13.88 -12.83
N VAL A 114 -5.26 -13.41 -12.77
CA VAL A 114 -4.61 -13.02 -11.50
C VAL A 114 -5.33 -11.85 -10.84
N ILE A 115 -5.71 -10.81 -11.60
CA ILE A 115 -6.47 -9.67 -11.07
C ILE A 115 -7.84 -10.12 -10.57
N SER A 116 -8.57 -10.88 -11.37
CA SER A 116 -9.93 -11.35 -11.05
C SER A 116 -9.92 -12.29 -9.85
N GLY A 117 -8.96 -13.21 -9.76
CA GLY A 117 -8.80 -14.09 -8.60
C GLY A 117 -8.45 -13.33 -7.33
N SER A 118 -7.56 -12.32 -7.44
CA SER A 118 -7.20 -11.46 -6.31
C SER A 118 -8.39 -10.64 -5.82
N LEU A 119 -9.16 -10.06 -6.74
CA LEU A 119 -10.36 -9.28 -6.43
C LEU A 119 -11.47 -10.14 -5.85
N PHE A 120 -11.73 -11.31 -6.44
CA PHE A 120 -12.72 -12.26 -5.93
C PHE A 120 -12.40 -12.70 -4.50
N SER A 121 -11.14 -13.06 -4.23
CA SER A 121 -10.70 -13.44 -2.88
C SER A 121 -10.83 -12.28 -1.88
N ALA A 122 -10.46 -11.07 -2.28
CA ALA A 122 -10.59 -9.88 -1.44
C ALA A 122 -12.06 -9.54 -1.15
N CYS A 123 -12.95 -9.63 -2.14
CA CYS A 123 -14.39 -9.45 -1.99
C CYS A 123 -15.00 -10.52 -1.08
N GLN A 124 -14.63 -11.78 -1.26
CA GLN A 124 -15.10 -12.87 -0.40
C GLN A 124 -14.71 -12.64 1.06
N PHE A 125 -13.48 -12.17 1.30
CA PHE A 125 -13.01 -11.82 2.64
C PHE A 125 -13.81 -10.64 3.21
N ALA A 126 -13.95 -9.55 2.45
CA ALA A 126 -14.66 -8.36 2.88
C ALA A 126 -16.14 -8.64 3.17
N TYR A 127 -16.78 -9.52 2.40
CA TYR A 127 -18.16 -9.94 2.64
C TYR A 127 -18.31 -10.78 3.92
N LYS A 128 -17.37 -11.70 4.18
CA LYS A 128 -17.34 -12.45 5.46
C LYS A 128 -17.13 -11.52 6.65
N ASP A 129 -16.22 -10.55 6.55
CA ASP A 129 -16.00 -9.55 7.61
C ASP A 129 -17.24 -8.67 7.83
N ALA A 130 -17.90 -8.24 6.74
CA ALA A 130 -19.12 -7.45 6.79
C ALA A 130 -20.29 -8.20 7.43
N LYS A 131 -20.42 -9.51 7.19
CA LYS A 131 -21.46 -10.33 7.84
C LYS A 131 -21.25 -10.39 9.36
N ASN A 132 -20.00 -10.51 9.80
CA ASN A 132 -19.66 -10.58 11.22
C ASN A 132 -19.84 -9.21 11.92
N LYS A 133 -19.49 -8.11 11.25
CA LYS A 133 -19.50 -6.75 11.82
C LYS A 133 -20.72 -5.90 11.44
N LYS A 134 -21.64 -6.46 10.64
CA LYS A 134 -22.83 -5.80 10.06
C LYS A 134 -22.53 -4.52 9.26
N ALA A 135 -21.29 -4.34 8.79
CA ALA A 135 -20.88 -3.16 8.05
C ALA A 135 -19.81 -3.51 7.02
N PHE A 136 -20.00 -3.09 5.77
CA PHE A 136 -19.00 -3.23 4.72
C PHE A 136 -17.98 -2.09 4.79
N SER A 137 -16.69 -2.40 4.70
CA SER A 137 -15.63 -1.41 4.75
C SER A 137 -14.77 -1.48 3.47
N PRO A 138 -14.77 -0.43 2.63
CA PRO A 138 -13.94 -0.37 1.42
C PRO A 138 -12.45 -0.52 1.72
N TYR A 139 -12.00 -0.05 2.88
CA TYR A 139 -10.62 -0.19 3.34
C TYR A 139 -10.19 -1.64 3.57
N ILE A 140 -11.11 -2.50 4.05
CA ILE A 140 -10.82 -3.93 4.24
C ILE A 140 -10.67 -4.63 2.89
N LEU A 141 -11.53 -4.28 1.93
CA LEU A 141 -11.40 -4.78 0.55
C LEU A 141 -10.08 -4.33 -0.08
N ALA A 142 -9.78 -3.03 -0.03
CA ALA A 142 -8.55 -2.46 -0.56
C ALA A 142 -7.31 -3.06 0.10
N SER A 143 -7.33 -3.22 1.43
CA SER A 143 -6.24 -3.84 2.19
C SER A 143 -5.99 -5.26 1.73
N ARG A 144 -7.05 -6.08 1.64
CA ARG A 144 -6.92 -7.47 1.16
C ARG A 144 -6.46 -7.55 -0.28
N PHE A 145 -6.97 -6.72 -1.16
CA PHE A 145 -6.52 -6.69 -2.55
C PHE A 145 -5.02 -6.35 -2.64
N ALA A 146 -4.55 -5.35 -1.90
CA ALA A 146 -3.14 -4.98 -1.84
C ALA A 146 -2.24 -6.14 -1.39
N THR A 147 -2.70 -7.03 -0.50
CA THR A 147 -1.88 -8.19 -0.09
C THR A 147 -1.50 -9.14 -1.24
N TYR A 148 -2.22 -9.09 -2.36
CA TYR A 148 -1.98 -9.89 -3.56
C TYR A 148 -1.15 -9.15 -4.62
N THR A 149 -0.98 -7.84 -4.50
CA THR A 149 -0.23 -7.03 -5.46
C THR A 149 1.24 -6.88 -5.03
N PRO A 150 2.11 -6.35 -5.93
CA PRO A 150 3.52 -6.09 -5.62
C PRO A 150 3.74 -4.97 -4.60
N PHE A 151 2.74 -4.09 -4.41
CA PHE A 151 2.75 -2.97 -3.47
C PHE A 151 1.97 -3.34 -2.20
N PHE A 152 2.39 -4.44 -1.57
CA PHE A 152 1.59 -5.06 -0.52
C PHE A 152 1.49 -4.21 0.73
N ASN A 153 2.45 -3.34 1.05
CA ASN A 153 2.40 -2.49 2.24
C ASN A 153 1.24 -1.49 2.21
N LEU A 154 0.66 -1.22 1.04
CA LEU A 154 -0.62 -0.49 0.95
C LEU A 154 -1.73 -1.16 1.77
N ASN A 155 -1.62 -2.45 2.09
CA ASN A 155 -2.54 -3.10 3.01
C ASN A 155 -2.54 -2.44 4.40
N TYR A 156 -1.36 -2.07 4.90
CA TYR A 156 -1.20 -1.42 6.20
C TYR A 156 -1.66 0.03 6.15
N PHE A 157 -1.37 0.75 5.05
CA PHE A 157 -1.87 2.11 4.85
C PHE A 157 -3.41 2.15 4.76
N ALA A 158 -4.04 1.19 4.09
CA ALA A 158 -5.50 1.11 4.02
C ALA A 158 -6.13 0.85 5.40
N LEU A 159 -5.51 0.00 6.23
CA LEU A 159 -5.95 -0.25 7.60
C LEU A 159 -5.71 0.96 8.51
N ALA A 160 -4.56 1.60 8.40
CA ALA A 160 -4.22 2.81 9.14
C ALA A 160 -5.19 3.96 8.80
N ALA A 161 -5.52 4.16 7.53
CA ALA A 161 -6.51 5.15 7.08
C ALA A 161 -7.91 4.87 7.64
N LYS A 162 -8.32 3.58 7.69
CA LYS A 162 -9.58 3.17 8.32
C LYS A 162 -9.63 3.52 9.80
N GLU A 163 -8.56 3.22 10.54
CA GLU A 163 -8.48 3.53 11.97
C GLU A 163 -8.44 5.03 12.22
N HIS A 164 -7.71 5.78 11.39
CA HIS A 164 -7.70 7.24 11.45
C HIS A 164 -9.10 7.84 11.24
N GLN A 165 -9.85 7.35 10.25
CA GLN A 165 -11.23 7.77 10.02
C GLN A 165 -12.15 7.42 11.20
N ARG A 166 -11.93 6.26 11.83
CA ARG A 166 -12.68 5.86 13.03
C ARG A 166 -12.40 6.80 14.21
N LEU A 167 -11.15 7.16 14.45
CA LEU A 167 -10.78 8.11 15.51
C LEU A 167 -11.38 9.49 15.29
N LEU A 168 -11.35 10.01 14.06
CA LEU A 168 -12.00 11.28 13.72
C LEU A 168 -13.52 11.22 13.97
N SER A 169 -14.16 10.11 13.61
CA SER A 169 -15.59 9.94 13.89
C SER A 169 -15.91 9.94 15.38
N ILE A 170 -15.08 9.30 16.22
CA ILE A 170 -15.25 9.30 17.67
C ILE A 170 -15.02 10.70 18.21
N ALA A 171 -13.92 11.37 17.85
CA ALA A 171 -13.59 12.71 18.32
C ALA A 171 -14.71 13.73 18.03
N ASN A 172 -15.33 13.66 16.86
CA ASN A 172 -16.47 14.51 16.50
C ASN A 172 -17.77 14.18 17.25
N THR A 173 -17.83 13.03 17.92
CA THR A 173 -18.99 12.58 18.70
C THR A 173 -18.77 12.73 20.22
N VAL A 174 -17.56 13.05 20.67
CA VAL A 174 -17.29 13.31 22.10
C VAL A 174 -17.82 14.72 22.44
N PRO A 175 -18.74 14.87 23.42
CA PRO A 175 -19.22 16.18 23.82
C PRO A 175 -18.07 17.02 24.37
N TYR A 176 -17.97 18.28 23.94
CA TYR A 176 -17.06 19.26 24.52
C TYR A 176 -17.42 19.46 25.99
N PHE A 177 -16.61 18.93 26.91
CA PHE A 177 -16.75 19.24 28.32
C PHE A 177 -16.26 20.67 28.56
N ASN A 178 -17.21 21.59 28.72
CA ASN A 178 -16.93 22.95 29.15
C ASN A 178 -16.57 22.93 30.64
N TYR A 179 -15.31 23.17 30.99
CA TYR A 179 -14.81 23.25 32.37
C TYR A 179 -15.30 24.52 33.08
N GLN A 180 -16.61 24.75 33.16
CA GLN A 180 -17.15 25.93 33.85
C GLN A 180 -18.32 25.68 34.82
N SER A 181 -18.67 24.43 35.12
CA SER A 181 -19.54 24.16 36.27
C SER A 181 -19.16 22.82 36.89
N GLY A 182 -18.60 22.90 38.10
CA GLY A 182 -18.10 21.76 38.84
C GLY A 182 -19.18 20.73 39.12
N ILE A 183 -18.81 19.45 39.06
CA ILE A 183 -19.37 18.34 39.81
C ILE A 183 -18.25 17.30 39.98
N GLN A 184 -18.14 16.79 41.19
CA GLN A 184 -17.11 15.86 41.67
C GLN A 184 -17.00 14.60 40.81
N VAL A 185 -15.77 14.24 40.48
CA VAL A 185 -15.41 12.96 39.88
C VAL A 185 -15.52 11.87 40.94
N LEU A 186 -16.51 10.99 40.82
CA LEU A 186 -16.49 9.70 41.52
C LEU A 186 -15.63 8.75 40.70
N ILE A 187 -14.33 8.66 41.03
CA ILE A 187 -13.44 7.62 40.50
C ILE A 187 -13.73 6.35 41.30
N PRO A 188 -14.18 5.24 40.70
CA PRO A 188 -14.09 3.94 41.35
C PRO A 188 -12.63 3.52 41.34
N THR A 189 -12.02 3.52 42.52
CA THR A 189 -10.71 2.91 42.77
C THR A 189 -10.81 1.39 42.55
N CYS A 190 -9.98 0.85 41.66
CA CYS A 190 -9.44 -0.50 41.83
C CYS A 190 -8.19 -0.40 42.71
#